data_AF-E4Z3V7-F1
#
_entry.id   AF-E4Z3V7-F1
#
_cell.length_a   1.000
_cell.length_b   1.000
_cell.length_c   1.000
_cell.angle_alpha   90.00
_cell.angle_beta   90.00
_cell.angle_gamma   90.00
#
_symmetry.space_group_name_H-M   'P 1'
#
loop_
_entity.id
_entity.type
_entity.pdbx_description
1 polymer ?
#
loop_
_entity_poly.entity_id
_entity_poly.type
_entity_poly.pdbx_seq_one_letter_code
_entity_poly.pdbx_strand_id
1 'polypeptide(L)'
;MLEKAAKTFLPLLPLLRFSGPAEIYQKGCKQTGQYYISLGSGRKIQVLCDMDTDGGGWTVIHAHGVTRPEDFRCYNNPVIEGRRCRNAVVKTNWNSSWQEYINGFGEIPKELGESDFWLGLENMYEITQEGRGSEARIELYSWEKRSWAKYGTFRVSHQDFGYTLKINNFEDNKDIPVRNAFAGVNENFLCRGRNCPGRSEIRKNTKQNGQMFTTKDRDNDKYCRPLAYKRDGTPEYREENKACELSYPNTYCAIEEQSGFWFNSCSAVNLN
;
A
#
# COMPACT_ATOMS: atom_id res chain seq x y z
N MET A 1 21.58 -22.81 29.40
CA MET A 1 21.08 -23.97 28.63
C MET A 1 20.16 -23.58 27.45
N LEU A 2 19.81 -22.29 27.25
CA LEU A 2 18.98 -21.84 26.12
C LEU A 2 19.77 -21.43 24.85
N GLU A 3 21.08 -21.13 24.94
CA GLU A 3 21.90 -20.78 23.77
C GLU A 3 22.32 -21.99 22.91
N LYS A 4 22.23 -23.22 23.42
CA LYS A 4 22.63 -24.42 22.67
C LYS A 4 21.57 -24.93 21.71
N ALA A 5 20.30 -24.55 21.89
CA ALA A 5 19.21 -24.96 20.99
C ALA A 5 19.24 -24.23 19.63
N ALA A 6 19.75 -22.99 19.59
CA ALA A 6 19.82 -22.21 18.35
C ALA A 6 20.86 -22.76 17.34
N LYS A 7 21.91 -23.45 17.82
CA LYS A 7 22.96 -24.01 16.95
C LYS A 7 22.64 -25.39 16.38
N THR A 8 21.68 -26.12 16.93
CA THR A 8 21.32 -27.48 16.47
C THR A 8 20.24 -27.49 15.39
N PHE A 9 19.59 -26.35 15.12
CA PHE A 9 18.53 -26.22 14.11
C PHE A 9 18.99 -25.70 12.74
N LEU A 10 20.30 -25.46 12.55
CA LEU A 10 20.82 -24.96 11.27
C LEU A 10 20.68 -25.89 10.05
N PRO A 11 20.61 -27.24 10.14
CA PRO A 11 20.51 -28.06 8.93
C PRO A 11 19.07 -28.42 8.51
N LEU A 12 18.03 -28.04 9.28
CA LEU A 12 16.62 -28.36 8.99
C LEU A 12 15.76 -27.17 8.53
N LEU A 13 16.28 -25.95 8.60
CA LEU A 13 15.63 -24.72 8.09
C LEU A 13 15.14 -24.79 6.63
N PRO A 14 15.76 -25.51 5.67
CA PRO A 14 15.31 -25.51 4.27
C PRO A 14 13.98 -26.24 4.02
N LEU A 15 13.52 -27.08 4.96
CA LEU A 15 12.34 -27.95 4.81
C LEU A 15 11.07 -27.40 5.46
N LEU A 16 11.17 -26.40 6.33
CA LEU A 16 10.01 -25.77 6.96
C LEU A 16 9.34 -24.83 5.95
N ARG A 17 8.13 -25.20 5.53
CA ARG A 17 7.24 -24.31 4.77
C ARG A 17 6.42 -23.50 5.77
N PHE A 18 6.57 -22.19 5.71
CA PHE A 18 5.73 -21.24 6.43
C PHE A 18 4.86 -20.49 5.44
N SER A 19 3.57 -20.35 5.73
CA SER A 19 2.66 -19.61 4.84
C SER A 19 2.70 -18.10 5.09
N GLY A 20 3.17 -17.69 6.28
CA GLY A 20 3.36 -16.28 6.59
C GLY A 20 4.08 -16.00 7.91
N PRO A 21 4.37 -14.71 8.20
CA PRO A 21 5.08 -14.28 9.39
C PRO A 21 4.31 -14.57 10.69
N ALA A 22 2.98 -14.60 10.66
CA ALA A 22 2.18 -15.01 11.81
C ALA A 22 2.49 -16.45 12.28
N GLU A 23 2.66 -17.38 11.34
CA GLU A 23 3.06 -18.76 11.66
C GLU A 23 4.51 -18.82 12.17
N ILE A 24 5.41 -18.08 11.53
CA ILE A 24 6.82 -17.96 11.94
C ILE A 24 6.90 -17.44 13.39
N TYR A 25 6.12 -16.40 13.71
CA TYR A 25 6.06 -15.79 15.03
C TYR A 25 5.56 -16.78 16.08
N GLN A 26 4.52 -17.55 15.79
CA GLN A 26 3.98 -18.57 16.70
C GLN A 26 4.98 -19.69 17.00
N LYS A 27 5.85 -20.05 16.04
CA LYS A 27 6.93 -21.04 16.25
C LYS A 27 8.13 -20.51 17.02
N GLY A 28 8.11 -19.25 17.47
CA GLY A 28 9.11 -18.67 18.37
C GLY A 28 10.18 -17.82 17.68
N CYS A 29 10.09 -17.60 16.37
CA CYS A 29 10.95 -16.65 15.66
C CYS A 29 10.40 -15.23 15.85
N LYS A 30 10.99 -14.48 16.80
CA LYS A 30 10.49 -13.17 17.24
C LYS A 30 11.27 -11.97 16.70
N GLN A 31 12.31 -12.20 15.91
CA GLN A 31 13.16 -11.12 15.41
C GLN A 31 12.59 -10.54 14.12
N THR A 32 12.36 -9.23 14.08
CA THR A 32 12.06 -8.52 12.84
C THR A 32 13.20 -8.67 11.83
N GLY A 33 12.86 -8.92 10.57
CA GLY A 33 13.85 -9.09 9.52
C GLY A 33 13.30 -9.79 8.28
N GLN A 34 14.20 -10.19 7.38
CA GLN A 34 13.83 -10.86 6.15
C GLN A 34 13.63 -12.36 6.35
N TYR A 35 12.53 -12.90 5.84
CA TYR A 35 12.21 -14.32 5.86
C TYR A 35 11.71 -14.78 4.50
N TYR A 36 11.74 -16.10 4.27
CA TYR A 36 11.07 -16.71 3.13
C TYR A 36 9.73 -17.30 3.57
N ILE A 37 8.68 -17.01 2.79
CA ILE A 37 7.36 -17.61 2.95
C ILE A 37 6.97 -18.36 1.67
N SER A 38 6.06 -19.32 1.79
CA SER A 38 5.50 -20.09 0.67
C SER A 38 4.09 -19.63 0.41
N LEU A 39 3.81 -19.18 -0.81
CA LEU A 39 2.47 -18.77 -1.25
C LEU A 39 1.62 -19.99 -1.62
N GLY A 40 0.31 -19.79 -1.77
CA GLY A 40 -0.65 -20.82 -2.19
C GLY A 40 -0.29 -21.52 -3.51
N SER A 41 0.34 -20.82 -4.45
CA SER A 41 0.87 -21.40 -5.71
C SER A 41 2.09 -22.32 -5.52
N GLY A 42 2.67 -22.36 -4.31
CA GLY A 42 3.93 -23.03 -4.01
C GLY A 42 5.17 -22.19 -4.32
N ARG A 43 5.01 -20.97 -4.89
CA ARG A 43 6.11 -20.00 -5.02
C ARG A 43 6.68 -19.65 -3.65
N LYS A 44 8.00 -19.58 -3.56
CA LYS A 44 8.70 -19.06 -2.38
C LYS A 44 9.12 -17.64 -2.66
N ILE A 45 8.75 -16.71 -1.77
CA ILE A 45 9.12 -15.30 -1.88
C ILE A 45 9.82 -14.84 -0.60
N GLN A 46 10.71 -13.87 -0.74
CA GLN A 46 11.31 -13.18 0.39
C GLN A 46 10.41 -12.02 0.81
N VAL A 47 10.20 -11.85 2.11
CA VAL A 47 9.39 -10.77 2.69
C VAL A 47 10.08 -10.19 3.91
N LEU A 48 9.81 -8.92 4.20
CA LEU A 48 10.12 -8.34 5.51
C LEU A 48 9.00 -8.70 6.49
N CYS A 49 9.39 -9.33 7.60
CA CYS A 49 8.51 -9.67 8.70
C CYS A 49 8.69 -8.67 9.84
N ASP A 50 7.63 -7.96 10.18
CA ASP A 50 7.56 -7.18 11.41
C ASP A 50 7.04 -8.08 12.54
N MET A 51 7.92 -8.36 13.50
CA MET A 51 7.67 -9.22 14.64
C MET A 51 7.48 -8.43 15.95
N ASP A 52 7.54 -7.10 15.89
CA ASP A 52 7.54 -6.23 17.07
C ASP A 52 6.22 -5.45 17.19
N THR A 53 5.70 -4.92 16.08
CA THR A 53 4.51 -4.06 16.08
C THR A 53 3.23 -4.85 16.34
N ASP A 54 2.36 -4.35 17.22
CA ASP A 54 1.00 -4.87 17.46
C ASP A 54 0.94 -6.39 17.66
N GLY A 55 1.89 -6.95 18.42
CA GLY A 55 1.96 -8.39 18.71
C GLY A 55 2.72 -9.23 17.68
N GLY A 56 3.26 -8.60 16.62
CA GLY A 56 4.13 -9.22 15.62
C GLY A 56 3.42 -10.16 14.64
N GLY A 57 4.19 -10.71 13.70
CA GLY A 57 3.68 -11.64 12.69
C GLY A 57 3.12 -10.97 11.45
N TRP A 58 3.56 -9.75 11.14
CA TRP A 58 3.11 -8.97 10.00
C TRP A 58 4.00 -9.18 8.78
N THR A 59 3.38 -9.36 7.61
CA THR A 59 4.07 -9.25 6.31
C THR A 59 4.05 -7.79 5.88
N VAL A 60 5.22 -7.18 5.70
CA VAL A 60 5.30 -5.82 5.15
C VAL A 60 5.16 -5.90 3.64
N ILE A 61 4.10 -5.28 3.10
CA ILE A 61 3.75 -5.33 1.67
C ILE A 61 4.13 -4.07 0.89
N HIS A 62 4.36 -2.97 1.61
CA HIS A 62 4.69 -1.66 1.06
C HIS A 62 5.46 -0.87 2.12
N ALA A 63 6.46 -0.12 1.68
CA ALA A 63 7.10 0.91 2.48
C ALA A 63 7.47 2.09 1.57
N HIS A 64 7.26 3.31 2.07
CA HIS A 64 7.61 4.54 1.40
C HIS A 64 8.14 5.53 2.45
N GLY A 65 9.36 6.02 2.25
CA GLY A 65 10.04 6.92 3.14
C GLY A 65 10.95 6.21 4.13
N VAL A 66 11.27 6.92 5.20
CA VAL A 66 12.02 6.40 6.34
C VAL A 66 11.25 6.61 7.62
N THR A 67 11.57 5.85 8.67
CA THR A 67 10.85 5.94 9.96
C THR A 67 11.65 6.60 11.07
N ARG A 68 12.97 6.74 10.86
CA ARG A 68 13.94 7.34 11.78
C ARG A 68 14.15 8.82 11.44
N PRO A 69 13.92 9.74 12.40
CA PRO A 69 14.09 11.17 12.16
C PRO A 69 15.48 11.58 11.64
N GLU A 70 16.52 10.89 12.08
CA GLU A 70 17.90 11.09 11.65
C GLU A 70 18.12 10.80 10.16
N ASP A 71 17.35 9.89 9.57
CA ASP A 71 17.49 9.50 8.16
C ASP A 71 16.64 10.38 7.22
N PHE A 72 15.69 11.16 7.74
CA PHE A 72 14.84 12.04 6.93
C PHE A 72 15.65 13.03 6.06
N ARG A 73 16.76 13.57 6.59
CA ARG A 73 17.61 14.50 5.84
C ARG A 73 18.28 13.80 4.65
N CYS A 74 18.66 12.55 4.82
CA CYS A 74 19.32 11.74 3.79
C CYS A 74 18.35 11.16 2.76
N TYR A 75 17.08 10.95 3.13
CA TYR A 75 16.06 10.43 2.24
C TYR A 75 15.81 11.36 1.03
N ASN A 76 15.69 12.66 1.26
CA ASN A 76 15.47 13.63 0.18
C ASN A 76 16.77 14.12 -0.47
N ASN A 77 17.90 14.04 0.24
CA ASN A 77 19.19 14.46 -0.29
C ASN A 77 20.27 13.42 0.04
N PRO A 78 20.56 12.48 -0.87
CA PRO A 78 21.52 11.40 -0.60
C PRO A 78 22.98 11.89 -0.57
N VAL A 79 23.25 13.14 -0.95
CA VAL A 79 24.56 13.78 -0.92
C VAL A 79 24.48 15.12 -0.18
N ILE A 80 24.99 15.14 1.04
CA ILE A 80 25.00 16.34 1.88
C ILE A 80 26.43 16.87 1.93
N GLU A 81 26.61 18.13 1.53
CA GLU A 81 27.92 18.81 1.57
C GLU A 81 29.02 18.02 0.83
N GLY A 82 28.67 17.44 -0.32
CA GLY A 82 29.58 16.65 -1.15
C GLY A 82 29.89 15.25 -0.62
N ARG A 83 29.27 14.81 0.48
CA ARG A 83 29.42 13.46 1.04
C ARG A 83 28.14 12.65 0.89
N ARG A 84 28.27 11.42 0.40
CA ARG A 84 27.15 10.47 0.32
C ARG A 84 26.75 10.03 1.72
N CYS A 85 25.45 10.05 2.01
CA CYS A 85 24.93 9.51 3.26
C CYS A 85 25.29 8.02 3.40
N ARG A 86 25.73 7.61 4.59
CA ARG A 86 26.04 6.21 4.88
C ARG A 86 24.80 5.32 4.84
N ASN A 87 23.66 5.86 5.22
CA ASN A 87 22.34 5.21 5.21
C ASN A 87 21.46 5.75 4.08
N ALA A 88 22.03 6.05 2.91
CA ALA A 88 21.22 6.53 1.80
C ALA A 88 20.17 5.47 1.41
N VAL A 89 18.91 5.78 1.65
CA VAL A 89 17.77 4.89 1.40
C VAL A 89 17.55 4.72 -0.10
N VAL A 90 17.28 3.48 -0.51
CA VAL A 90 16.96 3.19 -1.91
C VAL A 90 15.53 3.64 -2.17
N LYS A 91 15.42 4.73 -2.96
CA LYS A 91 14.14 5.19 -3.49
C LYS A 91 13.75 4.40 -4.71
N THR A 92 12.48 4.05 -4.82
CA THR A 92 11.93 3.43 -6.01
C THR A 92 11.25 4.48 -6.90
N ASN A 93 10.94 4.10 -8.13
CA ASN A 93 10.09 4.88 -9.02
C ASN A 93 8.64 4.42 -8.86
N TRP A 94 7.79 5.25 -8.25
CA TRP A 94 6.36 4.95 -8.13
C TRP A 94 5.61 5.08 -9.46
N ASN A 95 6.16 5.81 -10.43
CA ASN A 95 5.60 5.94 -11.78
C ASN A 95 5.96 4.73 -12.67
N SER A 96 5.71 3.52 -12.17
CA SER A 96 6.00 2.24 -12.83
C SER A 96 4.79 1.69 -13.60
N SER A 97 5.07 0.74 -14.50
CA SER A 97 4.08 0.07 -15.35
C SER A 97 3.20 -0.92 -14.58
N TRP A 98 2.10 -1.32 -15.21
CA TRP A 98 1.19 -2.36 -14.73
C TRP A 98 1.94 -3.65 -14.35
N GLN A 99 2.84 -4.10 -15.24
CA GLN A 99 3.59 -5.33 -15.02
C GLN A 99 4.58 -5.23 -13.86
N GLU A 100 5.21 -4.07 -13.66
CA GLU A 100 6.08 -3.84 -12.51
C GLU A 100 5.28 -3.85 -11.20
N TYR A 101 4.10 -3.22 -11.16
CA TYR A 101 3.22 -3.27 -9.99
C TYR A 101 2.67 -4.67 -9.70
N ILE A 102 2.47 -5.51 -10.71
CA ILE A 102 2.16 -6.95 -10.53
C ILE A 102 3.32 -7.67 -9.86
N ASN A 103 4.53 -7.49 -10.40
CA ASN A 103 5.71 -8.25 -10.00
C ASN A 103 6.29 -7.82 -8.65
N GLY A 104 6.18 -6.53 -8.32
CA GLY A 104 6.90 -5.91 -7.21
C GLY A 104 8.19 -5.24 -7.69
N PHE A 105 8.61 -4.23 -6.94
CA PHE A 105 9.81 -3.43 -7.22
C PHE A 105 10.34 -2.76 -5.95
N GLY A 106 11.51 -2.12 -6.06
CA GLY A 106 12.24 -1.57 -4.93
C GLY A 106 13.09 -2.64 -4.23
N GLU A 107 13.66 -2.28 -3.08
CA GLU A 107 14.54 -3.16 -2.31
C GLU A 107 13.89 -3.48 -0.97
N ILE A 108 13.65 -4.77 -0.68
CA ILE A 108 13.16 -5.18 0.64
C ILE A 108 14.26 -4.85 1.66
N PRO A 109 13.98 -4.02 2.68
CA PRO A 109 15.02 -3.58 3.58
C PRO A 109 15.37 -4.70 4.56
N LYS A 110 16.52 -4.56 5.22
CA LYS A 110 16.93 -5.48 6.28
C LYS A 110 16.21 -5.19 7.60
N GLU A 111 15.83 -3.94 7.81
CA GLU A 111 15.15 -3.41 9.00
C GLU A 111 13.90 -2.64 8.59
N LEU A 112 12.96 -2.45 9.52
CA LEU A 112 11.74 -1.69 9.25
C LEU A 112 12.05 -0.23 8.94
N GLY A 113 11.44 0.28 7.88
CA GLY A 113 11.39 1.71 7.60
C GLY A 113 12.66 2.31 7.02
N GLU A 114 13.41 1.54 6.23
CA GLU A 114 14.70 1.94 5.64
C GLU A 114 14.78 1.77 4.10
N SER A 115 13.65 1.66 3.40
CA SER A 115 13.59 1.51 1.93
C SER A 115 12.21 1.85 1.36
N ASP A 116 12.19 2.28 0.11
CA ASP A 116 10.97 2.27 -0.69
C ASP A 116 10.82 0.91 -1.40
N PHE A 117 9.71 0.22 -1.19
CA PHE A 117 9.41 -0.99 -1.93
C PHE A 117 7.91 -1.28 -2.05
N TRP A 118 7.59 -2.07 -3.08
CA TRP A 118 6.27 -2.60 -3.36
C TRP A 118 6.38 -4.12 -3.53
N LEU A 119 5.67 -4.89 -2.71
CA LEU A 119 5.79 -6.35 -2.73
C LEU A 119 5.28 -7.00 -4.04
N GLY A 120 4.39 -6.32 -4.76
CA GLY A 120 3.76 -6.84 -5.97
C GLY A 120 2.31 -7.29 -5.75
N LEU A 121 1.41 -6.88 -6.65
CA LEU A 121 -0.02 -7.16 -6.56
C LEU A 121 -0.33 -8.67 -6.58
N GLU A 122 0.42 -9.46 -7.34
CA GLU A 122 0.21 -10.90 -7.41
C GLU A 122 0.57 -11.57 -6.07
N ASN A 123 1.68 -11.14 -5.47
CA ASN A 123 2.06 -11.62 -4.14
C ASN A 123 1.01 -11.22 -3.09
N MET A 124 0.51 -9.98 -3.12
CA MET A 124 -0.55 -9.53 -2.22
C MET A 124 -1.87 -10.28 -2.43
N TYR A 125 -2.24 -10.58 -3.68
CA TYR A 125 -3.40 -11.40 -4.01
C TYR A 125 -3.28 -12.77 -3.35
N GLU A 126 -2.18 -13.49 -3.61
CA GLU A 126 -1.96 -14.84 -3.06
C GLU A 126 -1.97 -14.84 -1.53
N ILE A 127 -1.25 -13.91 -0.88
CA ILE A 127 -1.19 -13.77 0.58
C ILE A 127 -2.59 -13.53 1.17
N THR A 128 -3.41 -12.70 0.52
CA THR A 128 -4.73 -12.31 1.05
C THR A 128 -5.86 -13.30 0.76
N GLN A 129 -5.58 -14.36 -0.01
CA GLN A 129 -6.51 -15.49 -0.18
C GLN A 129 -6.36 -16.56 0.90
N GLU A 130 -5.27 -16.56 1.67
CA GLU A 130 -5.02 -17.61 2.66
C GLU A 130 -5.93 -17.51 3.91
N GLY A 131 -6.35 -18.67 4.42
CA GLY A 131 -6.97 -18.80 5.73
C GLY A 131 -8.34 -18.13 5.89
N ARG A 132 -8.53 -17.43 7.02
CA ARG A 132 -9.82 -16.85 7.45
C ARG A 132 -10.00 -15.38 7.05
N GLY A 133 -9.07 -14.83 6.27
CA GLY A 133 -9.00 -13.42 5.88
C GLY A 133 -7.82 -12.70 6.53
N SER A 134 -7.39 -11.60 5.90
CA SER A 134 -6.24 -10.82 6.32
C SER A 134 -6.67 -9.48 6.91
N GLU A 135 -5.94 -9.03 7.93
CA GLU A 135 -5.97 -7.65 8.40
C GLU A 135 -4.79 -6.86 7.82
N ALA A 136 -4.94 -5.55 7.71
CA ALA A 136 -3.89 -4.64 7.31
C ALA A 136 -3.70 -3.55 8.36
N ARG A 137 -2.45 -3.13 8.51
CA ARG A 137 -2.04 -2.05 9.39
C ARG A 137 -1.12 -1.12 8.62
N ILE A 138 -1.34 0.18 8.77
CA ILE A 138 -0.56 1.25 8.13
C ILE A 138 0.05 2.07 9.24
N GLU A 139 1.36 2.01 9.37
CA GLU A 139 2.13 2.90 10.25
C GLU A 139 2.47 4.18 9.51
N LEU A 140 2.24 5.32 10.17
CA LEU A 140 2.45 6.65 9.61
C LEU A 140 3.38 7.45 10.51
N TYR A 141 4.38 8.06 9.90
CA TYR A 141 5.42 8.82 10.59
C TYR A 141 5.45 10.23 10.02
N SER A 142 5.49 11.23 10.90
CA SER A 142 5.85 12.59 10.58
C SER A 142 7.13 12.98 11.33
N TRP A 143 7.58 14.22 11.15
CA TRP A 143 8.72 14.79 11.86
C TRP A 143 8.62 14.70 13.39
N GLU A 144 7.40 14.72 13.92
CA GLU A 144 7.16 14.84 15.36
C GLU A 144 6.27 13.73 15.93
N LYS A 145 5.47 13.08 15.08
CA LYS A 145 4.38 12.22 15.51
C LYS A 145 4.40 10.89 14.77
N ARG A 146 3.87 9.88 15.45
CA ARG A 146 3.64 8.55 14.90
C ARG A 146 2.19 8.19 15.15
N SER A 147 1.54 7.63 14.14
CA SER A 147 0.18 7.16 14.25
C SER A 147 -0.05 5.96 13.33
N TRP A 148 -1.24 5.38 13.40
CA TRP A 148 -1.57 4.18 12.66
C TRP A 148 -3.05 4.09 12.31
N ALA A 149 -3.32 3.37 11.23
CA ALA A 149 -4.64 2.90 10.83
C ALA A 149 -4.62 1.38 10.71
N LYS A 150 -5.65 0.70 11.23
CA LYS A 150 -5.83 -0.74 11.11
C LYS A 150 -7.17 -1.05 10.44
N TYR A 151 -7.18 -2.12 9.67
CA TYR A 151 -8.33 -2.59 8.90
C TYR A 151 -8.45 -4.09 9.12
N GLY A 152 -9.52 -4.52 9.80
CA GLY A 152 -9.79 -5.95 10.04
C GLY A 152 -10.19 -6.74 8.78
N THR A 153 -10.20 -6.12 7.61
CA THR A 153 -10.27 -6.83 6.33
C THR A 153 -9.43 -6.08 5.32
N PHE A 154 -8.52 -6.80 4.68
CA PHE A 154 -7.76 -6.36 3.51
C PHE A 154 -7.67 -7.54 2.53
N ARG A 155 -8.12 -7.32 1.30
CA ARG A 155 -7.97 -8.29 0.22
C ARG A 155 -7.68 -7.59 -1.09
N VAL A 156 -6.82 -8.20 -1.88
CA VAL A 156 -6.59 -7.87 -3.28
C VAL A 156 -7.24 -8.98 -4.11
N SER A 157 -7.95 -8.62 -5.18
CA SER A 157 -8.60 -9.61 -6.06
C SER A 157 -7.63 -10.14 -7.12
N HIS A 158 -8.01 -11.19 -7.85
CA HIS A 158 -7.22 -11.69 -8.98
C HIS A 158 -7.08 -10.64 -10.10
N GLN A 159 -6.10 -10.82 -10.99
CA GLN A 159 -5.87 -9.93 -12.14
C GLN A 159 -7.10 -9.74 -13.03
N ASP A 160 -7.93 -10.79 -13.22
CA ASP A 160 -9.16 -10.72 -14.02
C ASP A 160 -10.17 -9.70 -13.47
N PHE A 161 -10.07 -9.37 -12.19
CA PHE A 161 -10.86 -8.35 -11.51
C PHE A 161 -10.05 -7.08 -11.25
N GLY A 162 -8.97 -6.86 -12.02
CA GLY A 162 -8.10 -5.67 -11.95
C GLY A 162 -7.46 -5.44 -10.60
N TYR A 163 -7.16 -6.50 -9.85
CA TYR A 163 -6.61 -6.42 -8.49
C TYR A 163 -7.44 -5.53 -7.54
N THR A 164 -8.77 -5.60 -7.67
CA THR A 164 -9.70 -4.78 -6.87
C THR A 164 -9.44 -4.89 -5.36
N LEU A 165 -9.35 -3.74 -4.69
CA LEU A 165 -9.16 -3.63 -3.24
C LEU A 165 -10.48 -3.84 -2.50
N LYS A 166 -10.45 -4.70 -1.47
CA LYS A 166 -11.49 -4.76 -0.45
C LYS A 166 -10.89 -4.48 0.91
N ILE A 167 -11.24 -3.33 1.49
CA ILE A 167 -10.69 -2.87 2.77
C ILE A 167 -11.80 -2.38 3.72
N ASN A 168 -11.96 -3.02 4.89
CA ASN A 168 -13.08 -2.75 5.81
C ASN A 168 -12.64 -2.88 7.28
N ASN A 169 -13.57 -2.65 8.20
CA ASN A 169 -13.37 -2.75 9.66
C ASN A 169 -12.23 -1.84 10.14
N PHE A 170 -12.35 -0.55 9.81
CA PHE A 170 -11.36 0.46 10.16
C PHE A 170 -11.37 0.79 11.64
N GLU A 171 -10.18 0.93 12.20
CA GLU A 171 -9.88 1.55 13.48
C GLU A 171 -8.57 2.34 13.38
N ASP A 172 -8.38 3.34 14.23
CA ASP A 172 -7.15 4.13 14.27
C ASP A 172 -6.70 4.42 15.69
N ASN A 173 -5.50 4.99 15.78
CA ASN A 173 -4.95 5.50 17.01
C ASN A 173 -5.88 6.58 17.60
N LYS A 174 -6.39 6.35 18.81
CA LYS A 174 -7.32 7.26 19.50
C LYS A 174 -6.64 8.55 19.98
N ASP A 175 -5.34 8.52 20.23
CA ASP A 175 -4.57 9.66 20.71
C ASP A 175 -4.22 10.61 19.55
N ILE A 176 -3.90 10.05 18.38
CA ILE A 176 -3.58 10.82 17.17
C ILE A 176 -4.37 10.25 15.98
N PRO A 177 -5.67 10.56 15.83
CA PRO A 177 -6.51 9.95 14.80
C PRO A 177 -6.07 10.29 13.38
N VAL A 178 -6.07 9.30 12.49
CA VAL A 178 -5.70 9.46 11.06
C VAL A 178 -6.91 9.34 10.13
N ARG A 179 -8.04 8.83 10.64
CA ARG A 179 -9.31 8.67 9.92
C ARG A 179 -9.24 7.70 8.73
N ASN A 180 -10.41 7.36 8.20
CA ASN A 180 -10.55 6.35 7.15
C ASN A 180 -10.60 6.99 5.75
N ALA A 181 -9.42 7.29 5.18
CA ALA A 181 -9.33 7.83 3.82
C ALA A 181 -9.83 6.82 2.75
N PHE A 182 -9.57 5.53 2.91
CA PHE A 182 -10.01 4.50 1.93
C PHE A 182 -11.54 4.41 1.77
N ALA A 183 -12.32 4.86 2.77
CA ALA A 183 -13.78 4.97 2.68
C ALA A 183 -14.27 6.23 1.94
N GLY A 184 -13.37 7.06 1.45
CA GLY A 184 -13.63 8.33 0.79
C GLY A 184 -13.91 9.47 1.77
N VAL A 185 -13.61 10.69 1.33
CA VAL A 185 -13.63 11.91 2.17
C VAL A 185 -14.46 13.01 1.53
N ASN A 186 -15.11 13.83 2.35
CA ASN A 186 -15.76 15.07 1.87
C ASN A 186 -14.74 16.22 1.83
N GLU A 187 -15.11 17.36 1.24
CA GLU A 187 -14.31 18.60 1.18
C GLU A 187 -13.70 18.99 2.54
N ASN A 188 -14.45 18.80 3.63
CA ASN A 188 -13.95 18.97 4.98
C ASN A 188 -13.53 17.64 5.60
N PHE A 189 -12.37 17.13 5.16
CA PHE A 189 -11.77 15.91 5.74
C PHE A 189 -11.66 15.97 7.26
N LEU A 190 -11.50 17.16 7.85
CA LEU A 190 -11.35 17.37 9.30
C LEU A 190 -12.68 17.55 10.06
N CYS A 191 -13.82 17.81 9.40
CA CYS A 191 -15.07 18.10 10.10
C CYS A 191 -15.66 16.85 10.80
N ARG A 192 -16.33 17.06 11.96
CA ARG A 192 -17.10 16.04 12.72
C ARG A 192 -18.55 16.46 12.93
N GLY A 193 -19.47 15.48 12.90
CA GLY A 193 -20.89 15.66 13.28
C GLY A 193 -21.87 15.71 12.11
N ARG A 194 -23.19 15.70 12.42
CA ARG A 194 -24.29 15.73 11.44
C ARG A 194 -24.33 17.00 10.59
N ASN A 195 -23.64 18.06 11.02
CA ASN A 195 -23.63 19.38 10.37
C ASN A 195 -22.41 19.60 9.48
N CYS A 196 -21.65 18.56 9.13
CA CYS A 196 -20.52 18.73 8.22
C CYS A 196 -21.01 19.00 6.79
N PRO A 197 -20.72 20.20 6.23
CA PRO A 197 -21.02 20.46 4.83
C PRO A 197 -20.12 19.55 3.99
N GLY A 198 -20.72 18.87 3.03
CA GLY A 198 -20.00 18.00 2.12
C GLY A 198 -20.95 17.42 1.08
N ARG A 199 -20.64 17.63 -0.19
CA ARG A 199 -21.34 16.94 -1.27
C ARG A 199 -21.03 15.45 -1.15
N SER A 200 -22.06 14.62 -0.96
CA SER A 200 -21.89 13.15 -0.90
C SER A 200 -21.16 12.58 -2.14
N GLU A 201 -21.17 13.32 -3.24
CA GLU A 201 -20.46 13.00 -4.48
C GLU A 201 -18.95 12.90 -4.29
N ILE A 202 -18.34 13.88 -3.61
CA ILE A 202 -16.87 13.95 -3.45
C ILE A 202 -16.34 12.77 -2.65
N ARG A 203 -17.05 12.39 -1.58
CA ARG A 203 -16.74 11.16 -0.85
C ARG A 203 -16.88 9.90 -1.71
N LYS A 204 -17.87 9.84 -2.61
CA LYS A 204 -18.00 8.70 -3.53
C LYS A 204 -16.86 8.66 -4.54
N ASN A 205 -16.39 9.81 -5.01
CA ASN A 205 -15.34 9.95 -6.01
C ASN A 205 -13.93 9.74 -5.45
N THR A 206 -13.72 9.92 -4.13
CA THR A 206 -12.43 9.70 -3.47
C THR A 206 -12.34 8.35 -2.75
N LYS A 207 -13.42 7.55 -2.73
CA LYS A 207 -13.46 6.23 -2.08
C LYS A 207 -12.66 5.19 -2.85
N GLN A 208 -11.70 4.55 -2.19
CA GLN A 208 -10.78 3.58 -2.80
C GLN A 208 -11.17 2.12 -2.49
N ASN A 209 -11.90 1.87 -1.40
CA ASN A 209 -12.48 0.56 -1.14
C ASN A 209 -13.45 0.15 -2.27
N GLY A 210 -13.11 -0.91 -2.98
CA GLY A 210 -13.85 -1.45 -4.13
C GLY A 210 -13.36 -0.97 -5.49
N GLN A 211 -12.27 -0.20 -5.58
CA GLN A 211 -11.71 0.19 -6.88
C GLN A 211 -10.69 -0.82 -7.39
N MET A 212 -10.58 -0.89 -8.71
CA MET A 212 -9.50 -1.59 -9.41
C MET A 212 -8.20 -0.80 -9.27
N PHE A 213 -7.06 -1.47 -9.43
CA PHE A 213 -5.76 -0.82 -9.45
C PHE A 213 -5.54 -0.14 -10.81
N THR A 214 -4.87 1.01 -10.84
CA THR A 214 -4.60 1.79 -12.05
C THR A 214 -3.14 2.21 -12.08
N THR A 215 -2.50 2.14 -13.25
CA THR A 215 -1.11 2.58 -13.52
C THR A 215 -1.07 3.43 -14.77
N LYS A 216 0.03 4.13 -15.03
CA LYS A 216 0.26 5.01 -16.20
C LYS A 216 0.05 4.38 -17.59
N ASP A 217 -0.10 3.06 -17.65
CA ASP A 217 -0.28 2.25 -18.85
C ASP A 217 -1.53 1.34 -18.76
N ARG A 218 -2.34 1.48 -17.71
CA ARG A 218 -3.58 0.73 -17.48
C ARG A 218 -4.59 1.57 -16.69
N ASP A 219 -5.47 2.25 -17.40
CA ASP A 219 -6.59 3.01 -16.82
C ASP A 219 -7.74 2.07 -16.38
N ASN A 220 -7.86 1.86 -15.06
CA ASN A 220 -9.06 1.27 -14.45
C ASN A 220 -9.74 2.24 -13.47
N ASP A 221 -9.37 3.53 -13.45
CA ASP A 221 -9.96 4.51 -12.56
C ASP A 221 -11.25 5.10 -13.17
N LYS A 222 -11.89 6.04 -12.50
CA LYS A 222 -13.17 6.64 -12.95
C LYS A 222 -13.04 8.09 -13.37
N TYR A 223 -11.84 8.64 -13.30
CA TYR A 223 -11.60 10.01 -13.70
C TYR A 223 -11.75 10.13 -15.21
N CYS A 224 -12.30 11.26 -15.66
CA CYS A 224 -12.58 11.50 -17.07
C CYS A 224 -13.32 10.36 -17.81
N ARG A 225 -14.20 9.62 -17.13
CA ARG A 225 -15.09 8.65 -17.80
C ARG A 225 -16.40 9.30 -18.24
N PRO A 226 -16.77 9.21 -19.54
CA PRO A 226 -18.07 9.69 -20.00
C PRO A 226 -19.21 8.96 -19.30
N LEU A 227 -20.26 9.69 -18.94
CA LEU A 227 -21.52 9.11 -18.47
C LEU A 227 -22.29 8.43 -19.59
N ALA A 228 -22.22 9.03 -20.77
CA ALA A 228 -22.94 8.62 -21.97
C ALA A 228 -22.21 9.13 -23.21
N TYR A 229 -22.69 8.69 -24.36
CA TYR A 229 -22.30 9.24 -25.65
C TYR A 229 -23.56 9.73 -26.35
N LYS A 230 -23.49 10.92 -26.93
CA LYS A 230 -24.51 11.46 -27.83
C LYS A 230 -24.59 10.59 -29.09
N ARG A 231 -25.67 10.79 -29.86
CA ARG A 231 -25.87 10.07 -31.14
C ARG A 231 -24.77 10.31 -32.17
N ASP A 232 -24.09 11.45 -32.09
CA ASP A 232 -22.95 11.81 -32.95
C ASP A 232 -21.60 11.27 -32.42
N GLY A 233 -21.60 10.50 -31.33
CA GLY A 233 -20.41 9.96 -30.70
C GLY A 233 -19.72 10.92 -29.72
N THR A 234 -20.23 12.13 -29.51
CA THR A 234 -19.66 13.07 -28.54
C THR A 234 -19.85 12.54 -27.11
N PRO A 235 -18.79 12.39 -26.31
CA PRO A 235 -18.91 11.98 -24.92
C PRO A 235 -19.61 13.06 -24.08
N GLU A 236 -20.47 12.64 -23.16
CA GLU A 236 -21.09 13.50 -22.15
C GLU A 236 -20.47 13.23 -20.79
N TYR A 237 -19.92 14.26 -20.17
CA TYR A 237 -19.28 14.17 -18.86
C TYR A 237 -20.15 14.75 -17.75
N ARG A 238 -19.92 14.31 -16.50
CA ARG A 238 -20.39 15.04 -15.32
C ARG A 238 -19.78 16.44 -15.32
N GLU A 239 -20.46 17.38 -14.67
CA GLU A 239 -19.98 18.76 -14.54
C GLU A 239 -18.54 18.84 -13.99
N GLU A 240 -18.22 18.00 -13.01
CA GLU A 240 -16.89 17.85 -12.41
C GLU A 240 -15.80 17.34 -13.38
N ASN A 241 -16.18 16.65 -14.46
CA ASN A 241 -15.29 16.12 -15.49
C ASN A 241 -15.39 16.89 -16.82
N LYS A 242 -16.07 18.05 -16.87
CA LYS A 242 -16.18 18.85 -18.10
C LYS A 242 -14.82 19.31 -18.64
N ALA A 243 -13.83 19.47 -17.77
CA ALA A 243 -12.46 19.76 -18.20
C ALA A 243 -11.91 18.69 -19.17
N CYS A 244 -12.35 17.44 -19.01
CA CYS A 244 -11.97 16.32 -19.87
C CYS A 244 -12.53 16.43 -21.31
N GLU A 245 -13.51 17.31 -21.56
CA GLU A 245 -13.95 17.64 -22.94
C GLU A 245 -12.84 18.37 -23.72
N LEU A 246 -11.95 19.05 -23.00
CA LEU A 246 -10.88 19.88 -23.55
C LEU A 246 -9.48 19.28 -23.34
N SER A 247 -9.34 18.32 -22.41
CA SER A 247 -8.08 17.63 -22.13
C SER A 247 -7.76 16.61 -23.21
N TYR A 248 -6.47 16.48 -23.55
CA TYR A 248 -5.96 15.48 -24.48
C TYR A 248 -6.47 14.08 -24.12
N PRO A 249 -6.76 13.21 -25.11
CA PRO A 249 -7.08 11.82 -24.83
C PRO A 249 -5.92 11.22 -24.04
N ASN A 250 -6.21 10.56 -22.90
CA ASN A 250 -5.27 9.88 -21.99
C ASN A 250 -4.82 10.64 -20.73
N THR A 251 -5.61 11.54 -20.14
CA THR A 251 -5.37 12.00 -18.76
C THR A 251 -6.23 11.21 -17.78
N TYR A 252 -5.60 10.45 -16.88
CA TYR A 252 -6.25 9.71 -15.80
C TYR A 252 -5.36 9.72 -14.55
N CYS A 253 -5.89 9.25 -13.42
CA CYS A 253 -5.32 9.53 -12.10
C CYS A 253 -3.86 9.12 -11.96
N ALA A 254 -3.50 7.93 -12.45
CA ALA A 254 -2.13 7.45 -12.36
C ALA A 254 -1.11 8.29 -13.15
N ILE A 255 -1.54 8.99 -14.19
CA ILE A 255 -0.69 9.92 -14.95
C ILE A 255 -0.51 11.24 -14.17
N GLU A 256 -1.59 11.77 -13.60
CA GLU A 256 -1.55 13.02 -12.82
C GLU A 256 -0.77 12.86 -11.51
N GLU A 257 -1.00 11.74 -10.81
CA GLU A 257 -0.38 11.42 -9.52
C GLU A 257 1.01 10.79 -9.67
N GLN A 258 1.42 10.43 -10.89
CA GLN A 258 2.69 9.78 -11.19
C GLN A 258 2.96 8.52 -10.34
N SER A 259 1.90 7.78 -10.01
CA SER A 259 2.03 6.50 -9.30
C SER A 259 0.93 5.53 -9.69
N GLY A 260 1.13 4.25 -9.38
CA GLY A 260 0.07 3.24 -9.47
C GLY A 260 -0.66 3.10 -8.14
N PHE A 261 -1.99 3.12 -8.15
CA PHE A 261 -2.77 2.94 -6.92
C PHE A 261 -4.22 2.49 -7.20
N TRP A 262 -4.98 2.20 -6.14
CA TRP A 262 -6.43 1.98 -6.23
C TRP A 262 -7.16 3.33 -6.37
N PHE A 263 -6.97 3.98 -7.51
CA PHE A 263 -7.60 5.26 -7.82
C PHE A 263 -9.10 5.10 -8.14
N ASN A 264 -9.82 6.18 -7.90
CA ASN A 264 -11.21 6.41 -8.23
C ASN A 264 -11.31 7.68 -9.10
N SER A 265 -11.58 8.85 -8.52
CA SER A 265 -11.57 10.15 -9.23
C SER A 265 -11.10 11.31 -8.33
N CYS A 266 -9.85 11.37 -7.87
CA CYS A 266 -8.80 10.36 -8.00
C CYS A 266 -8.60 9.57 -6.71
N SER A 267 -8.37 10.20 -5.56
CA SER A 267 -8.21 9.48 -4.30
C SER A 267 -8.44 10.38 -3.08
N ALA A 268 -8.62 9.77 -1.92
CA ALA A 268 -8.53 10.46 -0.62
C ALA A 268 -7.14 10.33 0.01
N VAL A 269 -6.36 9.33 -0.41
CA VAL A 269 -5.00 9.07 0.03
C VAL A 269 -4.22 8.47 -1.14
N ASN A 270 -2.95 8.84 -1.23
CA ASN A 270 -1.97 8.20 -2.09
C ASN A 270 -0.76 7.83 -1.23
N LEU A 271 -0.48 6.53 -1.11
CA LEU A 271 0.66 6.03 -0.32
C LEU A 271 1.92 5.81 -1.18
N ASN A 272 1.74 5.79 -2.51
CA ASN A 272 2.78 5.54 -3.51
C ASN A 272 3.20 6.86 -4.14
#